data_AF-A0A221V4A0-F1
#
_entry.id   AF-A0A221V4A0-F1
#
_cell.length_a   1.000
_cell.length_b   1.000
_cell.length_c   1.000
_cell.angle_alpha   90.00
_cell.angle_beta   90.00
_cell.angle_gamma   90.00
#
_symmetry.space_group_name_H-M   'P 1'
#
loop_
_entity.id
_entity.type
_entity.pdbx_description
1 polymer ?
#
loop_
_entity_poly.entity_id
_entity_poly.type
_entity_poly.pdbx_seq_one_letter_code
_entity_poly.pdbx_strand_id
1 'polypeptide(L)' 'MDYGQNHLRDWLKERPCLSIGCIERTCNMTKDTLRHFINERRGVPEKFIAPLIKELSRYGYVPMDEE' A
#
# COMPACT_ATOMS: atom_id res chain seq x y z
N MET A 1 7.17 2.60 13.48
CA MET A 1 7.32 2.02 12.13
C MET A 1 6.53 0.72 12.16
N ASP A 2 5.31 0.78 11.67
CA ASP A 2 4.39 -0.35 11.68
C ASP A 2 4.92 -1.48 10.81
N TYR A 3 5.12 -2.66 11.42
CA TYR A 3 5.59 -3.86 10.70
C TYR A 3 4.70 -4.19 9.49
N GLY A 4 3.38 -3.96 9.59
CA GLY A 4 2.44 -4.11 8.48
C GLY A 4 2.69 -3.14 7.31
N GLN A 5 3.19 -1.93 7.57
CA GLN A 5 3.56 -0.98 6.53
C GLN A 5 4.85 -1.40 5.80
N ASN A 6 5.82 -1.97 6.50
CA ASN A 6 7.02 -2.50 5.86
C ASN A 6 6.72 -3.72 4.97
N HIS A 7 5.87 -4.64 5.42
CA HIS A 7 5.44 -5.78 4.61
C HIS A 7 4.72 -5.34 3.34
N LEU A 8 3.76 -4.42 3.47
CA LEU A 8 3.05 -3.80 2.37
C LEU A 8 4.01 -3.20 1.33
N ARG A 9 5.00 -2.47 1.83
CA ARG A 9 5.98 -1.80 1.00
C ARG A 9 6.81 -2.79 0.20
N ASP A 10 7.30 -3.85 0.85
CA ASP A 10 8.10 -4.88 0.19
C ASP A 10 7.26 -5.58 -0.89
N TRP A 11 6.03 -5.96 -0.55
CA TRP A 11 5.09 -6.60 -1.48
C TRP A 11 4.81 -5.75 -2.73
N LEU A 12 4.64 -4.43 -2.55
CA LEU A 12 4.46 -3.48 -3.65
C LEU A 12 5.74 -3.33 -4.50
N LYS A 13 6.92 -3.40 -3.88
CA LYS A 13 8.22 -3.26 -4.54
C LYS A 13 8.57 -4.48 -5.39
N GLU A 14 8.19 -5.68 -4.94
CA GLU A 14 8.35 -6.93 -5.70
C GLU A 14 7.47 -6.99 -6.95
N ARG A 15 6.42 -6.15 -7.04
CA ARG A 15 5.40 -6.23 -8.09
C ARG A 15 5.34 -4.92 -8.90
N PRO A 16 6.33 -4.64 -9.77
CA PRO A 16 6.34 -3.42 -10.58
C PRO A 16 5.18 -3.35 -11.58
N CYS A 17 4.51 -4.48 -11.86
CA CYS A 17 3.32 -4.55 -12.71
C CYS A 17 2.06 -3.97 -12.03
N LEU A 18 2.06 -3.83 -10.70
CA LEU A 18 0.95 -3.23 -9.97
C LEU A 18 0.98 -1.71 -10.14
N SER A 19 -0.06 -1.19 -10.78
CA SER A 19 -0.17 0.23 -11.05
C SER A 19 -0.56 0.97 -9.77
N ILE A 20 0.43 1.43 -9.00
CA ILE A 20 0.22 2.23 -7.78
C ILE A 20 -0.69 3.44 -8.01
N GLY A 21 -0.64 4.06 -9.20
CA GLY A 21 -1.53 5.16 -9.55
C GLY A 21 -3.02 4.76 -9.65
N CYS A 22 -3.32 3.53 -10.06
CA CYS A 22 -4.69 3.01 -9.98
C CYS A 22 -5.11 2.79 -8.54
N ILE A 23 -4.24 2.21 -7.70
CA ILE A 23 -4.54 1.97 -6.29
C ILE A 23 -4.78 3.31 -5.55
N GLU A 24 -3.94 4.31 -5.78
CA GLU A 24 -4.12 5.66 -5.23
C GLU A 24 -5.49 6.23 -5.61
N ARG A 25 -5.88 6.08 -6.89
CA ARG A 25 -7.17 6.57 -7.37
C ARG A 25 -8.34 5.83 -6.72
N THR A 26 -8.25 4.52 -6.59
CA THR A 26 -9.32 3.72 -5.99
C THR A 26 -9.47 3.96 -4.49
N CYS A 27 -8.36 4.15 -3.78
CA CYS A 27 -8.36 4.51 -2.36
C CYS A 27 -8.56 6.02 -2.10
N ASN A 28 -8.83 6.81 -3.15
CA ASN A 28 -9.02 8.25 -3.08
C ASN A 28 -7.85 9.00 -2.40
N MET A 29 -6.63 8.50 -2.62
CA MET A 29 -5.38 9.09 -2.14
C MET A 29 -4.85 10.12 -3.12
N THR A 30 -4.05 11.06 -2.61
CA THR A 30 -3.29 11.98 -3.46
C THR A 30 -2.33 11.18 -4.33
N LYS A 31 -2.22 11.57 -5.60
CA LYS A 31 -1.23 11.03 -6.54
C LYS A 31 0.17 11.16 -5.93
N ASP A 32 1.00 10.14 -6.08
CA ASP A 32 2.37 10.02 -5.52
C ASP A 32 2.44 9.69 -4.01
N THR A 33 1.32 9.53 -3.30
CA THR A 33 1.31 9.07 -1.90
C THR A 33 1.95 7.68 -1.74
N LEU A 34 1.53 6.69 -2.53
CA LEU A 34 2.10 5.34 -2.52
C LEU A 34 3.51 5.32 -3.08
N ARG A 35 3.79 6.17 -4.07
CA ARG A 35 5.14 6.35 -4.60
C ARG A 35 6.10 6.84 -3.53
N HIS A 36 5.70 7.85 -2.74
CA HIS A 36 6.48 8.35 -1.61
C HIS A 36 6.63 7.31 -0.50
N PHE A 37 5.60 6.50 -0.26
CA PHE A 37 5.63 5.40 0.69
C PHE A 37 6.63 4.31 0.30
N ILE A 38 6.62 3.88 -0.96
CA ILE A 38 7.59 2.91 -1.49
C ILE A 38 9.02 3.47 -1.43
N ASN A 39 9.19 4.77 -1.65
CA ASN A 39 10.48 5.46 -1.59
C ASN A 39 10.87 5.93 -0.18
N GLU A 40 10.20 5.46 0.88
CA GLU A 40 10.55 5.79 2.28
C GLU A 40 10.49 7.30 2.62
N ARG A 41 9.84 8.11 1.78
CA ARG A 41 9.77 9.57 1.98
C ARG A 41 8.68 9.97 2.96
N ARG A 42 7.56 9.23 3.00
CA ARG A 42 6.41 9.47 3.90
C ARG A 42 5.65 8.18 4.17
N GLY A 43 5.12 8.02 5.39
CA GLY A 43 4.15 6.97 5.72
C GLY A 43 2.78 7.22 5.09
N VAL A 44 2.00 6.16 4.88
CA VAL A 44 0.58 6.28 4.53
C VAL A 44 -0.22 6.56 5.80
N PRO A 45 -1.11 7.57 5.80
CA PRO A 45 -2.00 7.82 6.93
C PRO A 45 -2.88 6.60 7.25
N GLU A 46 -3.07 6.25 8.52
CA GLU A 46 -3.86 5.08 8.94
C GLU A 46 -5.28 5.04 8.37
N LYS A 47 -5.92 6.20 8.20
CA LYS A 47 -7.25 6.33 7.56
C LYS A 47 -7.32 5.73 6.15
N PHE A 48 -6.17 5.62 5.48
CA PHE A 48 -6.04 5.08 4.14
C PHE A 48 -5.53 3.64 4.12
N ILE A 49 -5.02 3.12 5.24
CA ILE A 49 -4.51 1.75 5.34
C ILE A 49 -5.63 0.72 5.16
N ALA A 50 -6.75 0.87 5.86
CA ALA A 50 -7.88 -0.07 5.76
C ALA A 50 -8.42 -0.24 4.32
N PRO A 51 -8.77 0.84 3.58
CA PRO A 51 -9.22 0.69 2.19
C PRO A 51 -8.11 0.20 1.26
N LEU A 52 -6.85 0.54 1.54
CA LEU A 52 -5.70 0.05 0.78
C LEU A 52 -5.53 -1.46 0.92
N ILE A 53 -5.53 -2.00 2.14
CA ILE A 53 -5.45 -3.45 2.39
C ILE A 53 -6.60 -4.17 1.69
N LYS A 54 -7.83 -3.63 1.79
CA LYS A 54 -9.00 -4.18 1.11
C LYS A 54 -8.82 -4.24 -0.41
N GLU A 55 -8.30 -3.17 -1.02
CA GLU A 55 -8.04 -3.14 -2.46
C GLU A 55 -6.94 -4.13 -2.83
N LEU A 56 -5.84 -4.14 -2.09
CA LEU A 56 -4.69 -5.00 -2.32
C LEU A 56 -5.01 -6.48 -2.13
N SER A 57 -5.92 -6.81 -1.21
CA SER A 57 -6.40 -8.18 -1.00
C SER A 57 -7.01 -8.77 -2.28
N ARG A 58 -7.64 -7.93 -3.12
CA ARG A 58 -8.15 -8.33 -4.44
C ARG A 58 -7.03 -8.69 -5.43
N TYR A 59 -5.81 -8.20 -5.19
CA TYR A 59 -4.61 -8.52 -5.96
C TYR A 59 -3.76 -9.62 -5.31
N GLY A 60 -4.26 -10.27 -4.24
CA GLY A 60 -3.55 -11.33 -3.52
C GLY A 60 -2.58 -10.84 -2.44
N TYR A 61 -2.74 -9.60 -1.98
CA TYR A 61 -2.04 -9.13 -0.79
C TYR A 61 -2.68 -9.73 0.46
N VAL A 62 -1.87 -10.35 1.32
CA VAL A 62 -2.30 -10.85 2.62
C VAL A 62 -1.63 -9.99 3.68
N PRO A 63 -2.40 -9.23 4.49
CA PRO A 63 -1.81 -8.50 5.61
C PRO A 63 -1.24 -9.50 6.62
N MET A 64 -0.01 -9.26 7.08
CA MET A 64 0.67 -10.07 8.11
C MET A 64 0.02 -10.02 9.51
N ASP A 65 -1.13 -9.35 9.64
CA ASP A 65 -1.91 -9.23 10.88
C ASP A 65 -2.90 -10.41 11.05
N GLU A 66 -3.03 -11.29 10.05
CA GLU A 66 -3.77 -12.56 10.14
C GLU A 66 -2.84 -13.75 10.41
N GLU A 67 -2.07 -13.70 11.51
CA GLU A 67 -1.47 -14.90 12.11
C GLU A 67 -1.84 -15.02 13.60
#